data_AF-A0A367FE99-F1
#
_entry.id   AF-A0A367FE99-F1
#
_cell.length_a   1.000
_cell.length_b   1.000
_cell.length_c   1.000
_cell.angle_alpha   90.00
_cell.angle_beta   90.00
_cell.angle_gamma   90.00
#
_symmetry.space_group_name_H-M   'P 1'
#
loop_
_entity.id
_entity.type
_entity.pdbx_description
1 polymer ?
#
loop_
_entity_poly.entity_id
_entity_poly.type
_entity_poly.pdbx_seq_one_letter_code
_entity_poly.pdbx_strand_id
1 'polypeptide(L)' 'MEVARNLPGVTAVRDGKNPDGPVLLFVPGEWGAFLHGLSSGDLTA' A
#
# COMPACT_ATOMS: atom_id res chain seq x y z
N MET A 1 5.75 -9.12 -3.17
CA MET A 1 4.82 -8.08 -2.72
C MET A 1 3.52 -8.72 -2.29
N GLU A 2 3.04 -8.35 -1.11
CA GLU A 2 1.78 -8.80 -0.53
C GLU A 2 1.02 -7.60 0.04
N VAL A 3 -0.32 -7.68 0.05
CA VAL A 3 -1.22 -6.61 0.52
C VAL A 3 -2.25 -7.18 1.49
N ALA A 4 -2.34 -6.60 2.69
CA ALA A 4 -3.33 -6.97 3.71
C ALA A 4 -4.36 -5.85 3.91
N ARG A 5 -5.64 -6.21 3.82
CA ARG A 5 -6.80 -5.32 4.00
C ARG A 5 -7.77 -5.77 5.08
N ASN A 6 -7.46 -6.88 5.74
CA ASN A 6 -8.20 -7.42 6.89
C ASN A 6 -7.79 -6.75 8.21
N LEU A 7 -6.97 -5.70 8.16
CA LEU A 7 -6.57 -4.92 9.32
C LEU A 7 -7.52 -3.73 9.48
N PRO A 8 -8.01 -3.43 10.70
CA PRO A 8 -8.91 -2.33 10.91
C PRO A 8 -8.20 -1.00 10.64
N GLY A 9 -8.76 -0.21 9.72
CA GLY A 9 -8.34 1.18 9.48
C GLY A 9 -7.03 1.36 8.70
N VAL A 10 -6.39 0.29 8.20
CA VAL A 10 -5.15 0.41 7.40
C VAL A 10 -5.08 -0.61 6.28
N THR A 11 -4.39 -0.24 5.20
CA THR A 11 -3.87 -1.18 4.19
C THR A 11 -2.37 -1.35 4.41
N ALA A 12 -1.91 -2.57 4.65
CA ALA A 12 -0.50 -2.88 4.83
C ALA A 12 0.08 -3.51 3.57
N VAL A 13 1.25 -3.04 3.14
CA VAL A 13 1.99 -3.54 1.98
C VAL A 13 3.39 -3.93 2.42
N ARG A 14 3.83 -5.14 2.06
CA ARG A 14 5.17 -5.64 2.39
C ARG A 14 5.79 -6.44 1.26
N ASP A 15 7.09 -6.66 1.33
CA ASP A 15 7.75 -7.64 0.49
C ASP A 15 7.65 -9.05 1.10
N GLY A 16 6.79 -9.90 0.52
CA GLY A 16 6.68 -11.30 0.93
C GLY A 16 7.98 -12.11 0.84
N LYS A 17 8.98 -11.67 0.05
CA LYS A 17 10.30 -12.32 -0.01
C LYS A 17 11.22 -11.96 1.16
N ASN A 18 10.90 -10.89 1.87
CA ASN A 18 11.62 -10.45 3.05
C ASN A 18 10.64 -10.24 4.22
N PRO A 19 10.17 -11.32 4.88
CA PRO A 19 9.09 -11.24 5.85
C PRO A 19 9.37 -10.33 7.05
N ASP A 20 10.64 -10.23 7.44
CA ASP A 20 11.13 -9.39 8.53
C ASP A 20 11.50 -7.96 8.06
N GLY A 21 11.28 -7.67 6.78
CA GLY A 21 11.51 -6.37 6.18
C GLY A 21 10.45 -5.33 6.57
N PRO A 22 10.66 -4.07 6.16
CA PRO A 22 9.75 -2.98 6.46
C PRO A 22 8.36 -3.18 5.84
N VAL A 23 7.34 -2.69 6.53
CA VAL A 23 5.93 -2.68 6.11
C VAL A 23 5.48 -1.24 5.88
N LEU A 24 4.89 -0.98 4.72
CA LEU A 24 4.22 0.30 4.44
C LEU A 24 2.76 0.21 4.92
N LEU A 25 2.33 1.21 5.69
CA LEU A 25 0.95 1.32 6.18
C LEU A 25 0.29 2.55 5.55
N PHE A 26 -0.88 2.36 4.97
CA PHE A 26 -1.70 3.42 4.40
C PHE A 26 -3.00 3.53 5.18
N VAL A 27 -3.40 4.74 5.59
CA VAL A 27 -4.79 4.96 6.01
C VAL A 27 -5.73 4.89 4.80
N PRO A 28 -7.06 4.71 4.97
CA PRO A 28 -7.94 4.41 3.85
C PRO A 28 -7.94 5.49 2.76
N GLY A 29 -7.81 6.77 3.14
CA GLY A 29 -7.71 7.88 2.20
C GLY A 29 -6.42 7.89 1.38
N GLU A 30 -5.30 7.53 2.00
CA GLU A 30 -3.98 7.49 1.34
C GLU A 30 -3.89 6.35 0.33
N TRP A 31 -4.44 5.18 0.66
CA TRP A 31 -4.48 4.05 -0.29
C TRP A 31 -5.29 4.40 -1.54
N GLY A 32 -6.43 5.08 -1.36
CA GLY A 32 -7.24 5.58 -2.46
C GLY A 32 -6.50 6.61 -3.33
N ALA A 33 -5.84 7.59 -2.70
CA ALA A 33 -5.04 8.59 -3.40
C ALA A 33 -3.87 7.97 -4.16
N PHE A 34 -3.20 6.97 -3.57
CA PHE A 34 -2.13 6.21 -4.21
C PHE A 34 -2.64 5.50 -5.48
N LEU A 35 -3.75 4.76 -5.39
CA LEU A 35 -4.33 4.09 -6.56
C LEU A 35 -4.79 5.08 -7.64
N HIS A 36 -5.37 6.20 -7.23
CA HIS A 36 -5.77 7.25 -8.16
C HIS A 36 -4.56 7.80 -8.92
N GLY A 37 -3.49 8.19 -8.21
CA GLY A 37 -2.28 8.73 -8.83
C GLY A 37 -1.60 7.73 -9.77
N LEU A 38 -1.63 6.43 -9.47
CA LEU A 38 -1.16 5.39 -10.39
C LEU A 38 -2.04 5.29 -11.65
N SER A 39 -3.36 5.40 -11.49
CA SER A 39 -4.31 5.29 -12.60
C SER A 39 -4.32 6.52 -13.51
N SER A 40 -4.10 7.71 -12.96
CA SER A 40 -4.01 8.95 -13.73
C SER A 40 -2.64 9.14 -14.38
N GLY A 41 -1.61 8.42 -13.91
CA GLY A 41 -0.23 8.61 -14.32
C GLY A 41 0.48 9.74 -13.58
N ASP A 42 -0.14 10.30 -12.54
CA ASP A 42 0.45 11.35 -11.70
C ASP A 42 1.55 10.82 -10.77
N LEU A 43 1.51 9.52 -10.45
CA LEU A 43 2.55 8.83 -9.71
C LEU A 43 3.45 8.06 -10.68
N THR A 44 4.63 8.62 -10.93
CA THR A 44 5.71 7.97 -11.67
C THR A 44 6.81 7.47 -10.72
N ALA A 45 7.43 6.34 -11.07
CA ALA A 45 8.58 5.80 -10.34
C ALA A 45 9.90 6.51 -10.70
#